data_AF-A0A7W7B5U4-F1
#
_entry.id   AF-A0A7W7B5U4-F1
#
_cell.length_a   1.000
_cell.length_b   1.000
_cell.length_c   1.000
_cell.angle_alpha   90.00
_cell.angle_beta   90.00
_cell.angle_gamma   90.00
#
_symmetry.space_group_name_H-M   'P 1'
#
loop_
_entity.id
_entity.type
_entity.pdbx_description
1 polymer ?
#
loop_
_entity_poly.entity_id
_entity_poly.type
_entity_poly.pdbx_seq_one_letter_code
_entity_poly.pdbx_strand_id
1 'polypeptide(L)'
;MTIALMLAPTMSTGESPVVPEAVLDGDPQTLEPAQPAAPPMETAPDASLLALQPATTRLFHALKGGANDEELEKLVSSTVVELDVNCPRVREYQVFRSSTRARTLKVKCTERPLYAITVGASGEGFVSGGDGTIDQMRLQDGPIKPVMGLRVEEYLANENQARGAEIVPEDETMPSDAVGTPRAVETHEARQWLAGLAMGVGLAAGGALLWLVVRERRRQRRTYSRWRGLDTAAKDQLVEESEEVYPNLYRHPEGVFIARGRRGKRRLFSSLVLAYLYASRSIKLFEIR
;
A
#
# COMPACT_ATOMS: atom_id res chain seq x y z
N MET A 1 -15.02 -6.57 -45.65
CA MET A 1 -13.68 -6.02 -45.88
C MET A 1 -12.73 -6.80 -44.97
N THR A 2 -12.07 -7.80 -45.53
CA THR A 2 -11.44 -8.92 -44.81
C THR A 2 -9.93 -8.77 -44.95
N ILE A 3 -9.22 -8.59 -43.85
CA ILE A 3 -7.74 -8.52 -43.83
C ILE A 3 -7.24 -9.86 -43.30
N ALA A 4 -6.66 -10.65 -44.21
CA ALA A 4 -5.93 -11.87 -43.89
C ALA A 4 -4.47 -11.51 -43.57
N LEU A 5 -4.05 -11.71 -42.32
CA LEU A 5 -2.65 -11.63 -41.93
C LEU A 5 -2.06 -13.04 -42.00
N MET A 6 -1.15 -13.27 -42.96
CA MET A 6 -0.26 -14.43 -42.97
C MET A 6 0.97 -14.11 -42.12
N LEU A 7 1.24 -14.95 -41.12
CA LEU A 7 2.50 -14.95 -40.36
C LEU A 7 3.23 -16.27 -40.63
N ALA A 8 4.46 -16.15 -41.12
CA ALA A 8 5.37 -17.26 -41.39
C ALA A 8 6.07 -17.75 -40.09
N PRO A 9 6.42 -19.04 -39.98
CA PRO A 9 7.16 -19.56 -38.82
C PRO A 9 8.67 -19.38 -38.98
N THR A 10 9.32 -18.83 -37.96
CA THR A 10 10.78 -18.84 -37.80
C THR A 10 11.23 -20.11 -37.08
N MET A 11 11.95 -20.98 -37.79
CA MET A 11 12.66 -22.13 -37.22
C MET A 11 13.85 -21.65 -36.39
N SER A 12 13.86 -21.96 -35.09
CA SER A 12 15.01 -21.78 -34.21
C SER A 12 15.75 -23.11 -34.10
N THR A 13 16.86 -23.24 -34.83
CA THR A 13 17.79 -24.36 -34.73
C THR A 13 18.46 -24.35 -33.36
N GLY A 14 18.31 -25.46 -32.62
CA GLY A 14 18.94 -25.68 -31.33
C GLY A 14 20.41 -26.05 -31.48
N GLU A 15 21.25 -25.40 -30.68
CA GLU A 15 22.60 -25.88 -30.38
C GLU A 15 22.87 -25.57 -28.89
N SER A 16 22.97 -26.62 -28.08
CA SER A 16 23.29 -26.51 -26.65
C SER A 16 24.80 -26.34 -26.48
N PRO A 17 25.28 -25.37 -25.67
CA PRO A 17 26.70 -25.24 -25.40
C PRO A 17 27.18 -26.38 -24.50
N VAL A 18 28.21 -27.07 -24.97
CA VAL A 18 29.02 -28.05 -24.22
C VAL A 18 29.78 -27.30 -23.12
N VAL A 19 29.54 -27.67 -21.87
CA VAL A 19 30.33 -27.19 -20.72
C VAL A 19 31.47 -28.18 -20.49
N PRO A 20 32.75 -27.78 -20.61
CA PRO A 20 33.86 -28.66 -20.27
C PRO A 20 33.97 -28.84 -18.75
N GLU A 21 34.09 -30.10 -18.32
CA GLU A 21 34.50 -30.48 -16.97
C GLU A 21 35.90 -29.91 -16.68
N ALA A 22 35.97 -28.93 -15.79
CA ALA A 22 37.24 -28.48 -15.22
C ALA A 22 37.68 -29.48 -14.15
N VAL A 23 38.68 -30.29 -14.53
CA VAL A 23 39.58 -31.00 -13.62
C VAL A 23 40.25 -29.98 -12.69
N LEU A 24 40.10 -30.16 -11.39
CA LEU A 24 40.79 -29.36 -10.37
C LEU A 24 41.43 -30.30 -9.35
N ASP A 25 42.58 -30.85 -9.75
CA ASP A 25 43.61 -31.34 -8.83
C ASP A 25 44.44 -30.13 -8.39
N GLY A 26 44.43 -29.81 -7.09
CA GLY A 26 45.19 -28.71 -6.52
C GLY A 26 45.28 -28.80 -5.00
N ASP A 27 46.51 -28.91 -4.52
CA ASP A 27 46.96 -29.18 -3.15
C ASP A 27 46.27 -28.38 -2.02
N PRO A 28 46.08 -28.99 -0.83
CA PRO A 28 45.62 -28.30 0.38
C PRO A 28 46.77 -27.54 1.04
N GLN A 29 47.13 -26.35 0.53
CA GLN A 29 47.94 -25.41 1.27
C GLN A 29 47.07 -24.41 2.04
N THR A 30 47.11 -24.56 3.36
CA THR A 30 47.15 -23.49 4.37
C THR A 30 46.28 -22.26 4.09
N LEU A 31 44.98 -22.38 4.37
CA LEU A 31 44.08 -21.22 4.44
C LEU A 31 44.35 -20.43 5.73
N GLU A 32 45.10 -19.33 5.59
CA GLU A 32 45.05 -18.21 6.52
C GLU A 32 43.59 -17.77 6.72
N PRO A 33 43.15 -17.49 7.95
CA PRO A 33 41.79 -16.99 8.18
C PRO A 33 41.64 -15.62 7.54
N ALA A 34 40.89 -15.57 6.44
CA ALA A 34 40.50 -14.34 5.78
C ALA A 34 39.85 -13.39 6.79
N GLN A 35 40.56 -12.29 7.05
CA GLN A 35 40.12 -11.20 7.89
C GLN A 35 38.76 -10.71 7.36
N PRO A 36 37.70 -10.63 8.19
CA PRO A 36 36.37 -10.24 7.73
C PRO A 36 36.45 -8.85 7.09
N ALA A 37 36.16 -8.79 5.79
CA ALA A 37 36.07 -7.54 5.05
C ALA A 37 35.12 -6.60 5.79
N ALA A 38 35.63 -5.44 6.18
CA ALA A 38 34.83 -4.40 6.83
C ALA A 38 33.59 -4.11 5.96
N PRO A 39 32.40 -3.96 6.57
CA PRO A 39 31.20 -3.63 5.81
C PRO A 39 31.45 -2.36 5.01
N PRO A 40 30.98 -2.28 3.74
CA PRO A 40 31.15 -1.10 2.93
C PRO A 40 30.56 0.09 3.70
N MET A 41 31.41 1.06 4.02
CA MET A 41 30.96 2.34 4.58
C MET A 41 30.08 3.00 3.53
N GLU A 42 28.76 2.92 3.74
CA GLU A 42 27.76 3.66 2.98
C GLU A 42 28.07 5.14 3.17
N THR A 43 28.77 5.71 2.18
CA THR A 43 29.29 7.07 2.22
C THR A 43 28.08 7.99 2.23
N ALA A 44 27.98 8.86 3.25
CA ALA A 44 26.87 9.80 3.35
C ALA A 44 26.81 10.66 2.08
N PRO A 45 25.64 10.85 1.47
CA PRO A 45 25.51 11.62 0.24
C PRO A 45 25.94 13.09 0.44
N ASP A 46 26.70 13.62 -0.52
CA ASP A 46 27.18 15.01 -0.49
C ASP A 46 26.02 16.02 -0.44
N ALA A 47 26.00 16.86 0.60
CA ALA A 47 24.94 17.84 0.86
C ALA A 47 24.71 18.82 -0.31
N SER A 48 25.76 19.17 -1.05
CA SER A 48 25.69 20.08 -2.20
C SER A 48 24.92 19.49 -3.38
N LEU A 49 24.99 18.17 -3.59
CA LEU A 49 24.25 17.49 -4.64
C LEU A 49 22.78 17.29 -4.26
N LEU A 50 22.49 17.11 -2.97
CA LEU A 50 21.13 17.02 -2.45
C LEU A 50 20.34 18.32 -2.69
N ALA A 51 20.98 19.49 -2.61
CA ALA A 51 20.33 20.78 -2.84
C ALA A 51 19.73 20.93 -4.26
N LEU A 52 20.28 20.22 -5.25
CA LEU A 52 19.81 20.23 -6.64
C LEU A 52 18.67 19.23 -6.91
N GLN A 53 18.36 18.37 -5.95
CA GLN A 53 17.33 17.36 -6.10
C GLN A 53 15.91 17.92 -5.86
N PRO A 54 14.88 17.26 -6.43
CA PRO A 54 13.49 17.60 -6.14
C PRO A 54 13.20 17.63 -4.63
N ALA A 55 12.24 18.46 -4.22
CA ALA A 55 11.91 18.63 -2.81
C ALA A 55 11.44 17.32 -2.18
N THR A 56 10.79 16.45 -2.94
CA THR A 56 10.39 15.09 -2.50
C THR A 56 11.59 14.26 -2.03
N THR A 57 12.68 14.21 -2.81
CA THR A 57 13.89 13.46 -2.46
C THR A 57 14.59 14.07 -1.26
N ARG A 58 14.70 15.41 -1.24
CA ARG A 58 15.27 16.13 -0.08
C ARG A 58 14.47 15.87 1.19
N LEU A 59 13.14 15.91 1.11
CA LEU A 59 12.25 15.61 2.24
C LEU A 59 12.45 14.17 2.73
N PHE A 60 12.57 13.18 1.83
CA PHE A 60 12.85 11.80 2.21
C PHE A 60 14.16 11.68 3.00
N HIS A 61 15.24 12.28 2.52
CA HIS A 61 16.55 12.25 3.20
C HIS A 61 16.54 13.03 4.51
N ALA A 62 15.88 14.18 4.57
CA ALA A 62 15.71 14.98 5.78
C ALA A 62 14.95 14.19 6.87
N LEU A 63 13.87 13.51 6.50
CA LEU A 63 13.11 12.64 7.41
C LEU A 63 13.89 11.39 7.83
N LYS A 64 14.78 10.87 6.99
CA LYS A 64 15.65 9.74 7.33
C LYS A 64 16.78 10.17 8.27
N GLY A 65 17.39 11.32 8.03
CA GLY A 65 18.51 11.87 8.79
C GLY A 65 18.12 12.56 10.09
N GLY A 66 16.83 12.85 10.31
CA GLY A 66 16.38 13.60 11.48
C GLY A 66 16.77 15.07 11.39
N ALA A 67 16.53 15.70 10.23
CA ALA A 67 16.78 17.12 10.02
C ALA A 67 16.04 18.01 11.02
N ASN A 68 16.51 19.24 11.18
CA ASN A 68 15.91 20.23 12.07
C ASN A 68 14.48 20.56 11.63
N ASP A 69 13.60 20.85 12.60
CA ASP A 69 12.19 21.14 12.35
C ASP A 69 12.00 22.26 11.31
N GLU A 70 12.81 23.34 11.36
CA GLU A 70 12.73 24.46 10.40
C GLU A 70 13.03 24.05 8.95
N GLU A 71 13.97 23.13 8.75
CA GLU A 71 14.31 22.61 7.42
C GLU A 71 13.19 21.71 6.90
N LEU A 72 12.64 20.85 7.77
CA LEU A 72 11.50 19.99 7.45
C LEU A 72 10.27 20.82 7.08
N GLU A 73 9.98 21.91 7.80
CA GLU A 73 8.87 22.81 7.48
C GLU A 73 8.96 23.40 6.06
N LYS A 74 10.15 23.87 5.65
CA LYS A 74 10.43 24.37 4.30
C LYS A 74 10.31 23.26 3.26
N LEU A 75 10.81 22.07 3.56
CA LEU A 75 10.75 20.91 2.65
C LEU A 75 9.34 20.36 2.47
N VAL A 76 8.54 20.29 3.55
CA VAL A 76 7.13 19.88 3.47
C VAL A 76 6.34 20.88 2.61
N SER A 77 6.53 22.17 2.85
CA SER A 77 5.83 23.22 2.09
C SER A 77 6.21 23.19 0.60
N SER A 78 7.49 23.03 0.27
CA SER A 78 7.94 22.91 -1.13
C SER A 78 7.48 21.61 -1.79
N THR A 79 7.43 20.50 -1.06
CA THR A 79 6.89 19.22 -1.57
C THR A 79 5.40 19.31 -1.91
N VAL A 80 4.62 20.01 -1.09
CA VAL A 80 3.19 20.25 -1.36
C VAL A 80 2.97 21.02 -2.65
N VAL A 81 3.81 22.04 -2.91
CA VAL A 81 3.78 22.82 -4.16
C VAL A 81 4.24 21.97 -5.35
N GLU A 82 5.31 21.20 -5.19
CA GLU A 82 5.86 20.35 -6.26
C GLU A 82 4.87 19.26 -6.70
N LEU A 83 4.10 18.69 -5.77
CA LEU A 83 3.09 17.66 -6.05
C LEU A 83 1.73 18.22 -6.48
N ASP A 84 1.65 19.54 -6.74
CA ASP A 84 0.44 20.24 -7.16
C ASP A 84 -0.77 19.97 -6.25
N VAL A 85 -0.53 19.89 -4.95
CA VAL A 85 -1.61 19.72 -3.98
C VAL A 85 -2.28 21.07 -3.76
N ASN A 86 -3.61 21.11 -3.90
CA ASN A 86 -4.41 22.30 -3.60
C ASN A 86 -4.46 22.59 -2.09
N CYS A 87 -3.35 23.11 -1.58
CA CYS A 87 -3.08 23.39 -0.18
C CYS A 87 -2.37 24.76 -0.09
N PRO A 88 -3.13 25.86 0.05
CA PRO A 88 -2.56 27.21 0.02
C PRO A 88 -1.51 27.41 1.12
N ARG A 89 -1.75 26.82 2.30
CA ARG A 89 -0.85 26.86 3.46
C ARG A 89 -0.92 25.55 4.22
N VAL A 90 0.25 25.01 4.55
CA VAL A 90 0.41 23.88 5.47
C VAL A 90 0.36 24.40 6.90
N ARG A 91 -0.46 23.79 7.76
CA ARG A 91 -0.55 24.13 9.19
C ARG A 91 0.25 23.18 10.06
N GLU A 92 0.07 21.89 9.84
CA GLU A 92 0.62 20.84 10.69
C GLU A 92 1.04 19.67 9.79
N TYR A 93 2.08 18.95 10.20
CA TYR A 93 2.44 17.67 9.63
C TYR A 93 2.73 16.64 10.72
N GLN A 94 2.53 15.38 10.38
CA GLN A 94 2.82 14.25 11.25
C GLN A 94 3.40 13.12 10.41
N VAL A 95 4.58 12.63 10.80
CA VAL A 95 5.18 11.46 10.15
C VAL A 95 4.47 10.22 10.67
N PHE A 96 3.65 9.58 9.82
CA PHE A 96 2.79 8.45 10.19
C PHE A 96 3.47 7.10 9.95
N ARG A 97 4.19 6.95 8.83
CA ARG A 97 4.82 5.67 8.47
C ARG A 97 6.22 5.86 7.94
N SER A 98 7.14 5.08 8.49
CA SER A 98 8.55 5.12 8.19
C SER A 98 8.99 3.77 7.65
N SER A 99 9.41 3.68 6.38
CA SER A 99 10.05 2.49 5.82
C SER A 99 11.41 2.83 5.21
N THR A 100 12.20 1.82 4.88
CA THR A 100 13.55 2.03 4.28
C THR A 100 13.49 2.67 2.91
N ARG A 101 12.36 2.54 2.18
CA ARG A 101 12.20 3.04 0.80
C ARG A 101 11.23 4.21 0.67
N ALA A 102 10.34 4.39 1.64
CA ALA A 102 9.32 5.43 1.59
C ALA A 102 8.98 5.95 2.99
N ARG A 103 8.65 7.24 3.07
CA ARG A 103 8.14 7.91 4.27
C ARG A 103 6.78 8.51 3.94
N THR A 104 5.79 8.30 4.81
CA THR A 104 4.44 8.85 4.65
C THR A 104 4.16 9.85 5.75
N LEU A 105 3.72 11.04 5.35
CA LEU A 105 3.33 12.14 6.20
C LEU A 105 1.84 12.41 6.04
N LYS A 106 1.17 12.63 7.16
CA LYS A 106 -0.11 13.30 7.22
C LYS A 106 0.15 14.80 7.20
N VAL A 107 -0.52 15.56 6.34
CA VAL A 107 -0.36 17.01 6.19
C VAL A 107 -1.73 17.67 6.27
N LYS A 108 -1.87 18.63 7.19
CA LYS A 108 -3.11 19.37 7.41
C LYS A 108 -2.95 20.78 6.85
N CYS A 109 -3.84 21.13 5.94
CA CYS A 109 -3.85 22.42 5.25
C CYS A 109 -4.85 23.39 5.91
N THR A 110 -4.68 24.69 5.69
CA THR A 110 -5.68 25.69 6.09
C THR A 110 -6.98 25.47 5.31
N GLU A 111 -8.12 25.34 6.01
CA GLU A 111 -9.47 25.25 5.41
C GLU A 111 -9.71 24.06 4.48
N ARG A 112 -8.82 23.07 4.50
CA ARG A 112 -8.89 21.87 3.65
C ARG A 112 -8.74 20.60 4.49
N PRO A 113 -9.32 19.47 4.03
CA PRO A 113 -9.17 18.19 4.70
C PRO A 113 -7.71 17.71 4.65
N LEU A 114 -7.46 16.66 5.41
CA LEU A 114 -6.13 16.08 5.60
C LEU A 114 -5.64 15.37 4.32
N TYR A 115 -4.36 15.53 4.01
CA TYR A 115 -3.68 14.81 2.94
C TYR A 115 -2.67 13.82 3.52
N ALA A 116 -2.48 12.70 2.83
CA ALA A 116 -1.40 11.77 3.08
C ALA A 116 -0.42 11.81 1.91
N ILE A 117 0.78 12.33 2.17
CA ILE A 117 1.87 12.48 1.21
C ILE A 117 2.90 11.40 1.48
N THR A 118 3.21 10.58 0.49
CA THR A 118 4.26 9.55 0.57
C THR A 118 5.40 9.93 -0.36
N VAL A 119 6.60 10.08 0.21
CA VAL A 119 7.83 10.36 -0.52
C VAL A 119 8.74 9.15 -0.51
N GLY A 120 9.28 8.80 -1.67
CA GLY A 120 10.21 7.69 -1.86
C GLY A 120 11.67 8.13 -1.98
N ALA A 121 12.58 7.16 -1.84
CA ALA A 121 14.02 7.41 -1.91
C ALA A 121 14.50 7.87 -3.29
N SER A 122 13.79 7.52 -4.37
CA SER A 122 14.10 7.96 -5.74
C SER A 122 13.43 9.29 -6.13
N GLY A 123 12.71 9.94 -5.22
CA GLY A 123 12.02 11.21 -5.47
C GLY A 123 10.58 11.09 -5.96
N GLU A 124 10.06 9.87 -6.07
CA GLU A 124 8.63 9.65 -6.31
C GLU A 124 7.80 10.19 -5.14
N GLY A 125 6.78 10.99 -5.46
CA GLY A 125 5.83 11.52 -4.50
C GLY A 125 4.41 11.10 -4.87
N PHE A 126 3.67 10.58 -3.90
CA PHE A 126 2.27 10.22 -4.06
C PHE A 126 1.43 10.98 -3.06
N VAL A 127 0.30 11.52 -3.52
CA VAL A 127 -0.67 12.23 -2.69
C VAL A 127 -1.95 11.43 -2.68
N SER A 128 -2.52 11.25 -1.49
CA SER A 128 -3.83 10.65 -1.28
C SER A 128 -4.63 11.46 -0.27
N GLY A 129 -5.96 11.43 -0.36
CA GLY A 129 -6.85 12.22 0.50
C GLY A 129 -7.39 13.48 -0.18
N GLY A 130 -7.76 14.48 0.62
CA GLY A 130 -8.46 15.68 0.13
C GLY A 130 -9.98 15.58 0.13
N ASP A 131 -10.52 14.42 0.47
CA ASP A 131 -11.96 14.08 0.47
C ASP A 131 -12.48 13.70 1.87
N GLY A 132 -11.61 13.77 2.90
CA GLY A 132 -11.94 13.38 4.27
C GLY A 132 -11.80 11.87 4.56
N THR A 133 -11.28 11.08 3.61
CA THR A 133 -11.05 9.63 3.84
C THR A 133 -9.84 9.32 4.71
N ILE A 134 -8.91 10.28 4.85
CA ILE A 134 -7.71 10.09 5.67
C ILE A 134 -8.04 10.30 7.14
N ASP A 135 -7.70 9.29 7.96
CA ASP A 135 -7.83 9.36 9.41
C ASP A 135 -7.14 10.60 9.99
N GLN A 136 -7.79 11.22 10.98
CA GLN A 136 -7.25 12.38 11.70
C GLN A 136 -5.84 12.08 12.27
N MET A 137 -5.06 13.15 12.48
CA MET A 137 -3.77 13.04 13.17
C MET A 137 -3.99 12.59 14.61
N ARG A 138 -3.29 11.53 15.02
CA ARG A 138 -3.37 10.97 16.37
C ARG A 138 -2.00 10.97 17.00
N LEU A 139 -1.87 11.39 18.24
CA LEU A 139 -0.58 11.41 18.94
C LEU A 139 0.11 10.03 19.02
N GLN A 140 -0.64 8.95 18.84
CA GLN A 140 -0.12 7.57 18.78
C GLN A 140 0.72 7.29 17.53
N ASP A 141 0.45 8.01 16.44
CA ASP A 141 1.13 7.82 15.15
C ASP A 141 2.50 8.51 15.11
N GLY A 142 2.73 9.50 15.96
CA GLY A 142 3.95 10.30 16.03
C GLY A 142 3.70 11.71 16.54
N PRO A 143 4.77 12.52 16.74
CA PRO A 143 4.62 13.92 17.13
C PRO A 143 3.95 14.72 16.01
N ILE A 144 2.98 15.56 16.37
CA ILE A 144 2.36 16.53 15.45
C ILE A 144 3.20 17.80 15.52
N LYS A 145 3.73 18.21 14.38
CA LYS A 145 4.62 19.37 14.26
C LYS A 145 3.88 20.50 13.54
N PRO A 146 3.75 21.69 14.14
CA PRO A 146 3.20 22.85 13.45
C PRO A 146 4.20 23.35 12.39
N VAL A 147 3.70 23.92 11.31
CA VAL A 147 4.48 24.61 10.28
C VAL A 147 4.23 26.11 10.47
N MET A 148 5.30 26.92 10.49
CA MET A 148 5.29 28.38 10.72
C MET A 148 5.04 28.83 12.17
N GLY A 149 5.35 27.99 13.17
CA GLY A 149 5.40 28.41 14.58
C GLY A 149 4.08 28.80 15.24
N LEU A 150 2.95 28.79 14.52
CA LEU A 150 1.62 28.93 15.11
C LEU A 150 1.26 27.62 15.81
N ARG A 151 1.48 27.55 17.12
CA ARG A 151 1.16 26.38 17.93
C ARG A 151 -0.33 26.10 17.85
N VAL A 152 -0.67 24.83 17.61
CA VAL A 152 -2.04 24.30 17.61
C VAL A 152 -2.82 24.70 18.87
N GLU A 153 -2.12 24.87 19.99
CA GLU A 153 -2.63 25.30 21.29
C GLU A 153 -3.24 26.72 21.26
N GLU A 154 -2.62 27.68 20.57
CA GLU A 154 -3.16 29.04 20.45
C GLU A 154 -4.41 29.08 19.58
N TYR A 155 -4.48 28.23 18.56
CA TYR A 155 -5.67 28.13 17.72
C TYR A 155 -6.83 27.46 18.48
N LEU A 156 -6.57 26.38 19.22
CA LEU A 156 -7.59 25.75 20.07
C LEU A 156 -8.03 26.69 21.20
N ALA A 157 -7.12 27.47 21.77
CA ALA A 157 -7.46 28.51 22.73
C ALA A 157 -8.36 29.58 22.10
N ASN A 158 -8.00 30.10 20.92
CA ASN A 158 -8.79 31.11 20.21
C ASN A 158 -10.13 30.56 19.70
N GLU A 159 -10.23 29.30 19.29
CA GLU A 159 -11.47 28.68 18.83
C GLU A 159 -12.43 28.40 19.99
N ASN A 160 -11.89 27.98 21.16
CA ASN A 160 -12.66 27.88 22.39
C ASN A 160 -13.12 29.27 22.89
N GLN A 161 -12.29 30.30 22.71
CA GLN A 161 -12.63 31.67 23.09
C GLN A 161 -13.64 32.30 22.12
N ALA A 162 -13.57 32.01 20.82
CA ALA A 162 -14.54 32.43 19.82
C ALA A 162 -15.90 31.74 20.03
N ARG A 163 -15.90 30.43 20.33
CA ARG A 163 -17.14 29.71 20.72
C ARG A 163 -17.70 30.17 22.06
N GLY A 164 -16.85 30.63 22.99
CA GLY A 164 -17.28 31.24 24.24
C GLY A 164 -17.80 32.68 24.08
N ALA A 165 -17.34 33.40 23.05
CA ALA A 165 -17.74 34.78 22.77
C ALA A 165 -18.99 34.89 21.89
N GLU A 166 -19.44 33.81 21.25
CA GLU A 166 -20.72 33.72 20.53
C GLU A 166 -21.89 33.28 21.46
N ILE A 167 -21.76 33.56 22.76
CA ILE A 167 -22.86 33.59 23.71
C ILE A 167 -22.90 35.00 24.30
N VAL A 168 -23.37 35.95 23.48
CA VAL A 168 -23.89 37.22 23.97
C VAL A 168 -25.35 37.28 23.57
N PRO A 169 -26.27 37.31 24.55
CA PRO A 169 -27.40 38.19 24.44
C PRO A 169 -27.25 39.32 25.45
N GLU A 170 -27.48 40.50 24.90
CA GLU A 170 -27.50 41.79 25.54
C GLU A 170 -28.50 41.85 26.70
N ASP A 171 -28.19 42.79 27.58
CA ASP A 171 -28.91 43.22 28.77
C ASP A 171 -30.30 43.78 28.39
N GLU A 172 -31.39 43.05 28.67
CA GLU A 172 -32.72 43.64 28.84
C GLU A 172 -33.41 43.08 30.10
N THR A 173 -33.99 44.04 30.83
CA THR A 173 -34.53 43.99 32.18
C THR A 173 -35.84 43.18 32.36
N MET A 174 -35.89 42.36 33.43
CA MET A 174 -37.07 41.76 34.13
C MET A 174 -37.97 40.75 33.37
N PRO A 175 -38.73 39.84 34.04
CA PRO A 175 -38.72 39.40 35.44
C PRO A 175 -38.42 37.89 35.61
N SER A 176 -38.07 37.53 36.85
CA SER A 176 -38.10 36.18 37.40
C SER A 176 -39.45 35.51 37.18
N ASP A 177 -39.55 34.56 36.24
CA ASP A 177 -40.34 33.32 36.34
C ASP A 177 -40.41 32.64 34.96
N ALA A 178 -39.49 31.70 34.72
CA ALA A 178 -39.70 30.48 33.97
C ALA A 178 -38.34 29.79 33.78
N VAL A 179 -37.95 29.00 34.77
CA VAL A 179 -36.95 27.93 34.57
C VAL A 179 -37.58 26.95 33.58
N GLY A 180 -37.43 27.23 32.30
CA GLY A 180 -37.68 26.29 31.21
C GLY A 180 -36.60 25.22 31.30
N THR A 181 -36.89 24.15 32.04
CA THR A 181 -36.12 22.92 31.92
C THR A 181 -36.10 22.52 30.44
N PRO A 182 -34.92 22.28 29.84
CA PRO A 182 -34.89 21.75 28.48
C PRO A 182 -35.63 20.42 28.51
N ARG A 183 -36.75 20.35 27.78
CA ARG A 183 -37.50 19.12 27.57
C ARG A 183 -36.55 18.10 26.94
N ALA A 184 -35.98 17.24 27.78
CA ALA A 184 -35.37 15.97 27.41
C ALA A 184 -36.49 15.02 26.96
N VAL A 185 -37.08 15.32 25.81
CA VAL A 185 -38.17 14.54 25.22
C VAL A 185 -37.61 13.90 23.94
N GLU A 186 -37.68 12.56 23.91
CA GLU A 186 -37.65 11.72 22.69
C GLU A 186 -36.31 11.45 21.96
N THR A 187 -35.14 11.50 22.61
CA THR A 187 -33.89 11.08 21.94
C THR A 187 -33.60 9.56 22.00
N HIS A 188 -34.37 8.77 22.74
CA HIS A 188 -34.14 7.34 22.87
C HIS A 188 -34.73 6.50 21.72
N GLU A 189 -35.93 6.82 21.23
CA GLU A 189 -36.55 6.06 20.13
C GLU A 189 -35.83 6.30 18.80
N ALA A 190 -35.44 7.55 18.51
CA ALA A 190 -34.69 7.89 17.30
C ALA A 190 -33.32 7.18 17.24
N ARG A 191 -32.64 7.02 18.40
CA ARG A 191 -31.36 6.28 18.47
C ARG A 191 -31.52 4.78 18.24
N GLN A 192 -32.59 4.17 18.74
CA GLN A 192 -32.85 2.74 18.52
C GLN A 192 -33.14 2.43 17.04
N TRP A 193 -33.86 3.33 16.36
CA TRP A 193 -34.16 3.18 14.93
C TRP A 193 -32.91 3.28 14.06
N LEU A 194 -32.02 4.23 14.35
CA LEU A 194 -30.74 4.38 13.65
C LEU A 194 -29.82 3.17 13.85
N ALA A 195 -29.78 2.60 15.05
CA ALA A 195 -29.01 1.39 15.32
C ALA A 195 -29.53 0.18 14.51
N GLY A 196 -30.85 0.04 14.39
CA GLY A 196 -31.48 -1.00 13.57
C GLY A 196 -31.15 -0.88 12.08
N LEU A 197 -31.18 0.33 11.53
CA LEU A 197 -30.80 0.58 10.14
C LEU A 197 -29.32 0.25 9.88
N ALA A 198 -28.42 0.65 10.78
CA ALA A 198 -26.99 0.36 10.64
C ALA A 198 -26.71 -1.16 10.63
N MET A 199 -27.38 -1.93 11.50
CA MET A 199 -27.29 -3.39 11.46
C MET A 199 -27.85 -3.99 10.16
N GLY A 200 -28.99 -3.49 9.68
CA GLY A 200 -29.60 -3.94 8.43
C GLY A 200 -28.67 -3.74 7.22
N VAL A 201 -28.06 -2.56 7.11
CA VAL A 201 -27.08 -2.25 6.04
C VAL A 201 -25.84 -3.14 6.15
N GLY A 202 -25.32 -3.35 7.37
CA GLY A 202 -24.17 -4.22 7.61
C GLY A 202 -24.42 -5.67 7.17
N LEU A 203 -25.59 -6.22 7.52
CA LEU A 203 -25.98 -7.57 7.11
C LEU A 203 -26.19 -7.69 5.60
N ALA A 204 -26.78 -6.68 4.96
CA ALA A 204 -26.95 -6.66 3.51
C ALA A 204 -25.60 -6.62 2.78
N ALA A 205 -24.68 -5.76 3.22
CA ALA A 205 -23.34 -5.66 2.65
C ALA A 205 -22.54 -6.97 2.85
N GLY A 206 -22.59 -7.54 4.05
CA GLY A 206 -21.97 -8.84 4.36
C GLY A 206 -22.55 -9.98 3.50
N GLY A 207 -23.88 -10.02 3.35
CA GLY A 207 -24.57 -10.98 2.49
C GLY A 207 -24.19 -10.85 1.01
N ALA A 208 -24.07 -9.62 0.52
CA ALA A 208 -23.66 -9.34 -0.86
C ALA A 208 -22.23 -9.81 -1.13
N LEU A 209 -21.28 -9.52 -0.23
CA LEU A 209 -19.90 -10.01 -0.33
C LEU A 209 -19.84 -11.54 -0.29
N LEU A 210 -20.54 -12.16 0.65
CA LEU A 210 -20.61 -13.62 0.75
C LEU A 210 -21.19 -14.24 -0.53
N TRP A 211 -22.26 -13.64 -1.08
CA TRP A 211 -22.86 -14.09 -2.32
C TRP A 211 -21.92 -13.97 -3.52
N LEU A 212 -21.18 -12.86 -3.64
CA LEU A 212 -20.16 -12.68 -4.68
C LEU A 212 -19.07 -13.76 -4.57
N VAL A 213 -18.55 -14.00 -3.37
CA VAL A 213 -17.55 -15.06 -3.13
C VAL A 213 -18.10 -16.44 -3.50
N VAL A 214 -19.34 -16.75 -3.12
CA VAL A 214 -19.99 -18.04 -3.47
C VAL A 214 -20.21 -18.15 -4.97
N ARG A 215 -20.63 -17.07 -5.64
CA ARG A 215 -20.85 -17.01 -7.10
C ARG A 215 -19.55 -17.22 -7.86
N GLU A 216 -18.48 -16.53 -7.47
CA GLU A 216 -17.13 -16.68 -8.01
C GLU A 216 -16.68 -18.14 -7.87
N ARG A 217 -16.84 -18.71 -6.67
CA ARG A 217 -16.46 -20.09 -6.37
C ARG A 217 -17.27 -21.11 -7.16
N ARG A 218 -18.56 -20.85 -7.43
CA ARG A 218 -19.40 -21.69 -8.29
C ARG A 218 -18.97 -21.62 -9.76
N ARG A 219 -18.64 -20.43 -10.27
CA ARG A 219 -18.10 -20.26 -11.63
C ARG A 219 -16.78 -21.02 -11.79
N GLN A 220 -15.87 -20.81 -10.85
CA GLN A 220 -14.60 -21.53 -10.76
C GLN A 220 -14.80 -23.05 -10.76
N ARG A 221 -15.75 -23.59 -9.99
CA ARG A 221 -16.02 -25.04 -9.98
C ARG A 221 -16.41 -25.61 -11.35
N ARG A 222 -17.13 -24.85 -12.18
CA ARG A 222 -17.54 -25.30 -13.54
C ARG A 222 -16.38 -25.28 -14.52
N THR A 223 -15.54 -24.25 -14.47
CA THR A 223 -14.36 -24.20 -15.33
C THR A 223 -13.35 -25.27 -14.90
N TYR A 224 -13.11 -25.41 -13.59
CA TYR A 224 -12.11 -26.33 -13.04
C TYR A 224 -12.54 -27.80 -12.99
N SER A 225 -13.82 -28.14 -13.25
CA SER A 225 -14.23 -29.56 -13.28
C SER A 225 -13.60 -30.33 -14.43
N ARG A 226 -13.31 -29.65 -15.57
CA ARG A 226 -12.60 -30.26 -16.71
C ARG A 226 -11.15 -30.60 -16.39
N TRP A 227 -10.59 -29.94 -15.38
CA TRP A 227 -9.19 -30.04 -14.98
C TRP A 227 -8.94 -31.06 -13.86
N ARG A 228 -10.00 -31.75 -13.40
CA ARG A 228 -9.89 -32.78 -12.37
C ARG A 228 -9.49 -34.11 -12.97
N GLY A 229 -8.62 -34.84 -12.29
CA GLY A 229 -8.24 -36.21 -12.68
C GLY A 229 -7.39 -36.28 -13.94
N LEU A 230 -6.68 -35.22 -14.33
CA LEU A 230 -5.77 -35.30 -15.47
C LEU A 230 -4.61 -36.26 -15.20
N ASP A 231 -4.39 -37.15 -16.16
CA ASP A 231 -3.24 -38.04 -16.21
C ASP A 231 -1.92 -37.26 -16.35
N THR A 232 -0.82 -37.94 -16.05
CA THR A 232 0.52 -37.35 -16.15
C THR A 232 0.79 -36.87 -17.57
N ALA A 233 0.51 -37.68 -18.61
CA ALA A 233 0.74 -37.28 -20.00
C ALA A 233 -0.05 -36.01 -20.40
N ALA A 234 -1.31 -35.90 -19.97
CA ALA A 234 -2.12 -34.72 -20.25
C ALA A 234 -1.55 -33.46 -19.56
N LYS A 235 -1.00 -33.59 -18.34
CA LYS A 235 -0.32 -32.49 -17.66
C LYS A 235 0.96 -32.06 -18.36
N ASP A 236 1.64 -32.97 -19.06
CA ASP A 236 2.89 -32.70 -19.77
C ASP A 236 2.59 -31.88 -21.02
N GLN A 237 1.59 -32.32 -21.80
CA GLN A 237 1.08 -31.57 -22.93
C GLN A 237 0.62 -30.16 -22.55
N LEU A 238 -0.09 -30.02 -21.42
CA LEU A 238 -0.51 -28.70 -20.94
C LEU A 238 0.64 -27.77 -20.58
N VAL A 239 1.76 -28.32 -20.10
CA VAL A 239 2.96 -27.51 -19.82
C VAL A 239 3.58 -27.04 -21.12
N GLU A 240 3.59 -27.87 -22.17
CA GLU A 240 4.08 -27.50 -23.50
C GLU A 240 3.22 -26.40 -24.16
N GLU A 241 1.90 -26.44 -23.95
CA GLU A 241 0.95 -25.43 -24.46
C GLU A 241 0.94 -24.13 -23.64
N SER A 242 1.58 -24.11 -22.46
CA SER A 242 1.54 -22.98 -21.54
C SER A 242 2.76 -22.07 -21.67
N GLU A 243 2.57 -20.79 -21.35
CA GLU A 243 3.66 -19.81 -21.29
C GLU A 243 4.37 -19.88 -19.92
N GLU A 244 5.70 -19.93 -19.90
CA GLU A 244 6.47 -19.90 -18.66
C GLU A 244 6.52 -18.45 -18.12
N VAL A 245 5.90 -18.22 -16.96
CA VAL A 245 5.85 -16.89 -16.32
C VAL A 245 6.97 -16.72 -15.29
N TYR A 246 7.32 -17.81 -14.59
CA TYR A 246 8.44 -17.87 -13.65
C TYR A 246 9.11 -19.24 -13.76
N PRO A 247 10.35 -19.40 -13.28
CA PRO A 247 11.01 -20.71 -13.26
C PRO A 247 10.14 -21.77 -12.58
N ASN A 248 9.80 -22.82 -13.32
CA ASN A 248 8.91 -23.91 -12.89
C ASN A 248 7.42 -23.52 -12.69
N LEU A 249 6.98 -22.42 -13.29
CA LEU A 249 5.61 -21.93 -13.21
C LEU A 249 5.09 -21.49 -14.58
N TYR A 250 4.06 -22.19 -15.04
CA TYR A 250 3.47 -22.01 -16.35
C TYR A 250 2.04 -21.48 -16.24
N ARG A 251 1.65 -20.62 -17.17
CA ARG A 251 0.30 -20.06 -17.28
C ARG A 251 -0.36 -20.57 -18.56
N HIS A 252 -1.47 -21.27 -18.38
CA HIS A 252 -2.28 -21.75 -19.49
C HIS A 252 -3.23 -20.63 -19.98
N PRO A 253 -3.54 -20.51 -21.29
CA PRO A 253 -4.46 -19.50 -21.82
C PRO A 253 -5.86 -19.55 -21.21
N GLU A 254 -6.31 -20.73 -20.75
CA GLU A 254 -7.59 -20.89 -20.02
C GLU A 254 -7.56 -20.34 -18.58
N GLY A 255 -6.46 -19.70 -18.14
CA GLY A 255 -6.35 -19.04 -16.84
C GLY A 255 -5.97 -19.96 -15.67
N VAL A 256 -5.50 -21.17 -15.97
CA VAL A 256 -4.97 -22.12 -14.97
C VAL A 256 -3.46 -21.95 -14.85
N PHE A 257 -2.93 -22.08 -13.63
CA PHE A 257 -1.50 -22.05 -13.35
C PHE A 257 -0.99 -23.46 -13.07
N ILE A 258 0.09 -23.85 -13.75
CA ILE A 258 0.74 -25.14 -13.59
C ILE A 258 2.08 -24.91 -12.90
N ALA A 259 2.23 -25.45 -11.69
CA ALA A 259 3.49 -25.35 -10.95
C ALA A 259 4.20 -26.70 -10.92
N ARG A 260 5.49 -26.70 -11.24
CA ARG A 260 6.38 -27.85 -11.11
C ARG A 260 7.12 -27.75 -9.78
N GLY A 261 6.81 -28.66 -8.86
CA GLY A 261 7.49 -28.71 -7.55
C GLY A 261 8.92 -29.25 -7.68
N ARG A 262 9.73 -29.10 -6.63
CA ARG A 262 11.14 -29.55 -6.58
C ARG A 262 11.34 -31.03 -6.93
N ARG A 263 10.34 -31.88 -6.66
CA ARG A 263 10.36 -33.32 -7.00
C ARG A 263 9.85 -33.63 -8.41
N GLY A 264 9.74 -32.61 -9.28
CA GLY A 264 9.20 -32.74 -10.63
C GLY A 264 7.68 -32.95 -10.72
N LYS A 265 6.96 -33.00 -9.59
CA LYS A 265 5.49 -33.18 -9.60
C LYS A 265 4.81 -31.90 -10.08
N ARG A 266 3.95 -32.04 -11.08
CA ARG A 266 3.14 -30.96 -11.67
C ARG A 266 1.77 -30.89 -11.00
N ARG A 267 1.35 -29.69 -10.62
CA ARG A 267 0.11 -29.42 -9.90
C ARG A 267 -0.59 -28.20 -10.49
N LEU A 268 -1.92 -28.26 -10.54
CA LEU A 268 -2.78 -27.25 -11.14
C LEU A 268 -3.38 -26.36 -10.05
N PHE A 269 -3.34 -25.04 -10.26
CA PHE A 269 -3.84 -24.03 -9.32
C PHE A 269 -4.68 -22.98 -10.04
N SER A 270 -5.67 -22.45 -9.34
CA SER A 270 -6.53 -21.36 -9.83
C SER A 270 -5.94 -19.96 -9.64
N SER A 271 -4.83 -19.85 -8.90
CA SER A 271 -4.21 -18.57 -8.53
C SER A 271 -2.70 -18.66 -8.63
N LEU A 272 -2.09 -17.62 -9.21
CA LEU A 272 -0.64 -17.45 -9.35
C LEU A 272 0.07 -17.55 -7.99
N VAL A 273 -0.49 -16.92 -6.95
CA VAL A 273 0.13 -16.87 -5.62
C VAL A 273 0.24 -18.26 -5.01
N LEU A 274 -0.82 -19.08 -5.13
CA LEU A 274 -0.82 -20.46 -4.64
C LEU A 274 0.16 -21.34 -5.42
N ALA A 275 0.20 -21.15 -6.73
CA ALA A 275 1.12 -21.87 -7.61
C ALA A 275 2.59 -21.52 -7.28
N TYR A 276 2.88 -20.24 -7.04
CA TYR A 276 4.19 -19.76 -6.60
C TYR A 276 4.58 -20.31 -5.22
N LEU A 277 3.66 -20.33 -4.25
CA LEU A 277 3.90 -20.94 -2.93
C LEU A 277 4.20 -22.44 -3.03
N TYR A 278 3.55 -23.15 -3.96
CA TYR A 278 3.85 -24.56 -4.20
C TYR A 278 5.23 -24.73 -4.86
N ALA A 279 5.57 -23.95 -5.88
CA ALA A 279 6.87 -24.03 -6.54
C ALA A 279 8.03 -23.74 -5.57
N SER A 280 7.91 -22.67 -4.79
CA SER A 280 8.96 -22.20 -3.86
C SER A 280 9.07 -23.05 -2.59
N ARG A 281 7.94 -23.34 -1.93
CA ARG A 281 7.87 -23.93 -0.58
C ARG A 281 7.22 -25.32 -0.53
N SER A 282 6.78 -25.88 -1.66
CA SER A 282 6.08 -27.18 -1.71
C SER A 282 4.81 -27.27 -0.87
N ILE A 283 4.17 -26.14 -0.58
CA ILE A 283 2.92 -26.05 0.21
C ILE A 283 1.73 -26.42 -0.68
N LYS A 284 0.95 -27.42 -0.25
CA LYS A 284 -0.22 -27.93 -1.01
C LYS A 284 -1.51 -27.30 -0.49
N LEU A 285 -1.88 -26.13 -1.01
CA LEU A 285 -3.13 -25.46 -0.67
C LEU A 285 -4.00 -25.30 -1.91
N PHE A 286 -5.28 -25.66 -1.79
CA PHE A 286 -6.31 -25.50 -2.84
C PHE A 286 -5.89 -26.05 -4.22
N GLU A 287 -5.23 -27.20 -4.23
CA GLU A 287 -4.92 -27.93 -5.47
C GLU A 287 -6.22 -28.33 -6.20
N ILE A 288 -6.25 -28.12 -7.51
CA ILE A 288 -7.27 -28.72 -8.39
C ILE A 288 -6.90 -30.19 -8.55
N ARG A 289 -7.55 -31.07 -7.77
CA ARG A 289 -7.42 -32.53 -7.87
C ARG A 289 -8.30 -33.07 -8.98
#